data_AF-D0NE42-F1
#
_entry.id   AF-D0NE42-F1
#
_cell.length_a   1.000
_cell.length_b   1.000
_cell.length_c   1.000
_cell.angle_alpha   90.00
_cell.angle_beta   90.00
_cell.angle_gamma   90.00
#
_symmetry.space_group_name_H-M   'P 1'
#
loop_
_entity.id
_entity.type
_entity.pdbx_description
1 polymer ?
#
loop_
_entity_poly.entity_id
_entity_poly.type
_entity_poly.pdbx_seq_one_letter_code
_entity_poly.pdbx_strand_id
1 'polypeptide(L)'
;MNCMAKRVLETQLASEKAMKKYQPGQPSNSLYVKNLAKTVELVDLFAVFGAVLPPESGLEALNIRHFTEGRMKCQAFVTYPSVDLASSALLHVHGVILKDKPLIVVLLS
;
A
#
# COMPACT_ATOMS: atom_id res chain seq x y z
N MET A 1 -2.18 -3.71 21.11
CA MET A 1 -3.11 -2.80 20.40
C MET A 1 -3.64 -3.53 19.19
N ASN A 2 -4.90 -3.94 19.22
CA ASN A 2 -5.51 -4.77 18.18
C ASN A 2 -6.15 -3.85 17.13
N CYS A 3 -5.31 -3.20 16.32
CA CYS A 3 -5.77 -2.41 15.18
C CYS A 3 -6.05 -3.37 14.04
N MET A 4 -7.18 -4.10 14.09
CA MET A 4 -7.66 -4.80 12.89
C MET A 4 -7.92 -3.75 11.82
N ALA A 5 -6.96 -3.60 10.90
CA ALA A 5 -7.09 -2.67 9.81
C ALA A 5 -8.32 -3.08 9.00
N LYS A 6 -9.38 -2.28 9.11
CA LYS A 6 -10.68 -2.58 8.50
C LYS A 6 -10.49 -2.62 6.98
N ARG A 7 -10.84 -3.73 6.33
CA ARG A 7 -10.81 -3.85 4.87
C ARG A 7 -12.18 -3.54 4.30
N VAL A 8 -12.23 -2.80 3.19
CA VAL A 8 -13.49 -2.59 2.45
C VAL A 8 -13.87 -3.83 1.66
N LEU A 9 -15.18 -4.02 1.46
CA LEU A 9 -15.70 -5.06 0.55
C LEU A 9 -15.26 -4.77 -0.89
N GLU A 10 -15.08 -5.82 -1.70
CA GLU A 10 -14.66 -5.69 -3.10
C GLU A 10 -15.59 -4.80 -3.92
N THR A 11 -16.91 -4.87 -3.68
CA THR A 11 -17.90 -4.04 -4.37
C THR A 11 -17.72 -2.55 -4.06
N GLN A 12 -17.39 -2.21 -2.81
CA GLN A 12 -17.10 -0.84 -2.41
C GLN A 12 -15.75 -0.39 -2.97
N LEU A 13 -14.74 -1.26 -2.95
CA LEU A 13 -13.43 -0.97 -3.53
C LEU A 13 -13.53 -0.69 -5.03
N ALA A 14 -14.29 -1.49 -5.78
CA ALA A 14 -14.50 -1.32 -7.21
C ALA A 14 -15.15 0.03 -7.59
N SER A 15 -15.90 0.65 -6.66
CA SER A 15 -16.50 1.96 -6.88
C SER A 15 -15.51 3.13 -6.79
N GLU A 16 -14.31 2.90 -6.24
CA GLU A 16 -13.29 3.93 -6.08
C GLU A 16 -12.75 4.42 -7.42
N LYS A 17 -12.58 5.74 -7.55
CA LYS A 17 -12.06 6.35 -8.81
C LYS A 17 -10.68 5.82 -9.17
N ALA A 18 -9.87 5.47 -8.18
CA ALA A 18 -8.52 4.96 -8.36
C ALA A 18 -8.47 3.49 -8.81
N MET A 19 -9.60 2.76 -8.80
CA MET A 19 -9.75 1.43 -9.41
C MET A 19 -10.01 1.50 -10.93
N LYS A 20 -10.24 2.68 -11.51
CA LYS A 20 -10.36 2.82 -12.97
C LYS A 20 -9.07 2.32 -13.65
N LYS A 21 -9.20 1.29 -14.50
CA LYS A 21 -8.08 0.59 -15.16
C LYS A 21 -7.13 -0.13 -14.19
N TYR A 22 -7.63 -0.55 -13.04
CA TYR A 22 -6.86 -1.36 -12.11
C TYR A 22 -6.42 -2.67 -12.78
N GLN A 23 -5.13 -2.97 -12.65
CA GLN A 23 -4.56 -4.28 -12.91
C GLN A 23 -3.52 -4.52 -11.82
N PRO A 24 -3.47 -5.72 -11.23
CA PRO A 24 -2.52 -6.02 -10.15
C PRO A 24 -1.06 -5.90 -10.58
N GLY A 25 -0.75 -5.91 -11.87
CA GLY A 25 0.61 -5.81 -12.41
C GLY A 25 1.31 -7.17 -12.54
N GLN A 26 2.53 -7.17 -13.08
CA GLN A 26 3.39 -8.34 -13.11
C GLN A 26 4.23 -8.45 -11.83
N PRO A 27 4.70 -9.66 -11.43
CA PRO A 27 5.53 -9.84 -10.25
C PRO A 27 6.73 -8.89 -10.23
N SER A 28 6.83 -8.10 -9.17
CA SER A 28 7.90 -7.13 -8.93
C SER A 28 8.07 -6.93 -7.43
N ASN A 29 9.24 -6.50 -7.00
CA ASN A 29 9.49 -6.14 -5.60
C ASN A 29 8.97 -4.73 -5.25
N SER A 30 8.48 -3.99 -6.24
CA SER A 30 8.01 -2.63 -6.08
C SER A 30 6.49 -2.54 -6.22
N LEU A 31 5.87 -1.80 -5.30
CA LEU A 31 4.46 -1.53 -5.26
C LEU A 31 4.19 -0.06 -5.52
N TYR A 32 3.12 0.20 -6.25
CA TYR A 32 2.54 1.52 -6.38
C TYR A 32 1.23 1.59 -5.60
N VAL A 33 1.20 2.52 -4.66
CA VAL A 33 0.10 2.72 -3.72
C VAL A 33 -0.65 3.99 -4.10
N LYS A 34 -1.94 3.85 -4.36
CA LYS A 34 -2.85 4.92 -4.72
C LYS A 34 -3.87 5.14 -3.61
N ASN A 35 -4.60 6.25 -3.75
CA ASN A 35 -5.79 6.58 -2.95
C ASN A 35 -5.50 6.89 -1.48
N LEU A 36 -4.29 7.33 -1.14
CA LEU A 36 -3.96 7.72 0.25
C LEU A 36 -4.87 8.87 0.71
N ALA A 37 -5.16 8.93 2.02
CA ALA A 37 -5.77 10.12 2.61
C ALA A 37 -4.73 11.24 2.67
N LYS A 38 -5.17 12.50 2.58
CA LYS A 38 -4.25 13.66 2.62
C LYS A 38 -3.49 13.75 3.94
N THR A 39 -4.07 13.17 5.00
CA THR A 39 -3.50 13.14 6.34
C THR A 39 -2.54 11.97 6.54
N VAL A 40 -2.39 11.05 5.57
CA VAL A 40 -1.41 9.95 5.68
C VAL A 40 -0.02 10.55 5.71
N GLU A 41 0.80 10.08 6.63
CA GLU A 41 2.20 10.42 6.79
C GLU A 41 3.09 9.21 6.54
N LEU A 42 4.40 9.44 6.44
CA LEU A 42 5.36 8.37 6.16
C LEU A 42 5.34 7.27 7.24
N VAL A 43 5.13 7.65 8.51
CA VAL A 43 5.05 6.71 9.63
C VAL A 43 3.86 5.74 9.51
N ASP A 44 2.73 6.20 8.98
CA ASP A 44 1.55 5.34 8.77
C ASP A 44 1.84 4.28 7.70
N LEU A 45 2.57 4.67 6.64
CA LEU A 45 2.99 3.75 5.59
C LEU A 45 3.96 2.71 6.13
N PHE A 46 4.96 3.12 6.93
CA PHE A 46 5.85 2.16 7.59
C PHE A 46 5.11 1.21 8.52
N ALA A 47 4.09 1.67 9.26
CA ALA A 47 3.30 0.81 10.12
C ALA A 47 2.52 -0.26 9.33
N VAL A 48 1.90 0.11 8.21
CA VAL A 48 1.08 -0.81 7.40
C VAL A 48 1.94 -1.77 6.58
N PHE A 49 2.96 -1.27 5.88
CA PHE A 49 3.80 -2.09 5.01
C PHE A 49 4.88 -2.84 5.80
N GLY A 50 5.38 -2.27 6.90
CA GLY A 50 6.30 -2.95 7.82
C GLY A 50 5.70 -4.20 8.48
N ALA A 51 4.37 -4.23 8.69
CA ALA A 51 3.69 -5.39 9.26
C ALA A 51 3.74 -6.65 8.38
N VAL A 52 4.12 -6.52 7.10
CA VAL A 52 4.30 -7.66 6.17
C VAL A 52 5.73 -8.21 6.22
N LEU A 53 6.68 -7.43 6.76
CA LEU A 53 8.05 -7.91 6.90
C LEU A 53 8.12 -9.04 7.94
N PRO A 54 9.08 -9.98 7.78
CA PRO A 54 9.41 -10.93 8.83
C PRO A 54 9.82 -10.22 10.13
N PRO A 55 9.50 -10.75 11.32
CA PRO A 55 9.81 -10.11 12.60
C PRO A 55 11.30 -9.78 12.82
N GLU A 56 12.19 -10.55 12.19
CA GLU A 56 13.64 -10.36 12.21
C GLU A 56 14.13 -9.23 11.28
N SER A 57 13.29 -8.77 10.37
CA SER A 57 13.61 -7.69 9.44
C SER A 57 13.25 -6.34 10.04
N GLY A 58 14.21 -5.41 10.06
CA GLY A 58 13.93 -4.04 10.44
C GLY A 58 13.24 -3.25 9.34
N LEU A 59 12.63 -2.11 9.71
CA LEU A 59 11.91 -1.23 8.78
C LEU A 59 12.83 -0.64 7.70
N GLU A 60 14.13 -0.63 7.91
CA GLU A 60 15.15 -0.23 6.94
C GLU A 60 15.19 -1.13 5.69
N ALA A 61 14.62 -2.34 5.76
CA ALA A 61 14.45 -3.20 4.60
C ALA A 61 13.39 -2.66 3.61
N LEU A 62 12.57 -1.69 4.02
CA LEU A 62 11.57 -1.03 3.19
C LEU A 62 12.04 0.32 2.70
N ASN A 63 11.97 0.52 1.39
CA ASN A 63 12.10 1.86 0.79
C ASN A 63 10.71 2.41 0.46
N ILE A 64 10.31 3.50 1.11
CA ILE A 64 9.02 4.16 0.87
C ILE A 64 9.25 5.58 0.36
N ARG A 65 8.76 5.85 -0.85
CA ARG A 65 8.68 7.20 -1.42
C ARG A 65 7.23 7.68 -1.36
N HIS A 66 6.94 8.61 -0.45
CA HIS A 66 5.60 9.17 -0.27
C HIS A 66 5.48 10.53 -0.97
N PHE A 67 4.47 10.68 -1.82
CA PHE A 67 4.19 11.90 -2.56
C PHE A 67 3.05 12.66 -1.89
N THR A 68 3.38 13.76 -1.20
CA THR A 68 2.40 14.63 -0.52
C THR A 68 1.95 15.81 -1.38
N GLU A 69 2.71 16.15 -2.43
CA GLU A 69 2.50 17.33 -3.25
C GLU A 69 2.49 17.04 -4.76
N GLY A 70 2.07 18.04 -5.55
CA GLY A 70 2.07 17.96 -7.01
C GLY A 70 1.06 16.97 -7.61
N ARG A 71 1.32 16.56 -8.86
CA ARG A 71 0.43 15.67 -9.64
C ARG A 71 0.30 14.27 -9.03
N MET A 72 1.33 13.82 -8.31
CA MET A 72 1.38 12.50 -7.68
C MET A 72 0.93 12.51 -6.21
N LYS A 73 0.40 13.62 -5.70
CA LYS A 73 -0.05 13.68 -4.31
C LYS A 73 -1.00 12.55 -3.93
N CYS A 74 -0.93 12.12 -2.67
CA CYS A 74 -1.71 11.03 -2.12
C CYS A 74 -1.40 9.66 -2.77
N GLN A 75 -0.14 9.47 -3.13
CA GLN A 75 0.39 8.23 -3.68
C GLN A 75 1.74 7.90 -3.03
N ALA A 76 2.16 6.65 -3.11
CA ALA A 76 3.48 6.23 -2.67
C ALA A 76 4.04 5.11 -3.55
N PHE A 77 5.36 5.00 -3.58
CA PHE A 77 6.04 3.76 -3.98
C PHE A 77 6.60 3.06 -2.75
N VAL A 78 6.47 1.74 -2.70
CA VAL A 78 7.00 0.89 -1.64
C VAL A 78 7.81 -0.21 -2.30
N THR A 79 9.09 -0.32 -1.99
CA THR A 79 9.96 -1.38 -2.50
C THR A 79 10.35 -2.30 -1.35
N TYR A 80 10.05 -3.59 -1.52
CA TYR A 80 10.41 -4.68 -0.63
C TYR A 80 11.75 -5.31 -1.06
N PRO A 81 12.42 -6.05 -0.17
CA PRO A 81 13.65 -6.75 -0.52
C PRO A 81 13.43 -7.97 -1.44
N SER A 82 12.19 -8.46 -1.58
CA SER A 82 11.86 -9.55 -2.50
C SER A 82 10.50 -9.37 -3.19
N VAL A 83 10.34 -10.04 -4.33
CA VAL A 83 9.08 -10.11 -5.09
C VAL A 83 7.98 -10.81 -4.28
N ASP A 84 8.34 -11.85 -3.52
CA ASP A 84 7.40 -12.60 -2.68
C ASP A 84 6.80 -11.72 -1.56
N LEU A 85 7.63 -10.90 -0.92
CA LEU A 85 7.16 -9.98 0.11
C LEU A 85 6.27 -8.88 -0.48
N ALA A 86 6.62 -8.33 -1.64
CA ALA A 86 5.76 -7.37 -2.35
C ALA A 86 4.42 -8.00 -2.76
N SER A 87 4.44 -9.24 -3.24
CA SER A 87 3.24 -9.99 -3.63
C SER A 87 2.37 -10.30 -2.41
N SER A 88 2.97 -10.70 -1.29
CA SER A 88 2.28 -10.85 -0.02
C SER A 88 1.67 -9.54 0.45
N ALA A 89 2.42 -8.44 0.37
CA ALA A 89 1.93 -7.12 0.76
C ALA A 89 0.75 -6.65 -0.09
N LEU A 90 0.75 -6.93 -1.40
CA LEU A 90 -0.41 -6.68 -2.26
C LEU A 90 -1.66 -7.38 -1.69
N LEU A 91 -1.58 -8.67 -1.36
CA LEU A 91 -2.71 -9.45 -0.83
C LEU A 91 -3.19 -8.97 0.55
N HIS A 92 -2.26 -8.54 1.40
CA HIS A 92 -2.57 -8.13 2.78
C HIS A 92 -3.00 -6.66 2.89
N VAL A 93 -2.52 -5.78 2.01
CA VAL A 93 -2.72 -4.33 2.15
C VAL A 93 -3.76 -3.79 1.18
N HIS A 94 -4.00 -4.44 0.04
CA HIS A 94 -5.02 -3.99 -0.91
C HIS A 94 -6.42 -3.96 -0.24
N GLY A 95 -7.11 -2.84 -0.37
CA GLY A 95 -8.43 -2.59 0.22
C GLY A 95 -8.42 -2.30 1.73
N VAL A 96 -7.26 -2.30 2.40
CA VAL A 96 -7.16 -1.90 3.81
C VAL A 96 -7.46 -0.42 3.94
N ILE A 97 -8.32 -0.03 4.89
CA ILE A 97 -8.59 1.36 5.21
C ILE A 97 -7.43 1.89 6.04
N LEU A 98 -6.72 2.87 5.49
CA LEU A 98 -5.74 3.65 6.21
C LEU A 98 -6.30 5.05 6.47
N LYS A 99 -6.49 5.36 7.75
CA LYS A 99 -7.27 6.51 8.23
C LYS A 99 -8.71 6.38 7.72
N ASP A 100 -9.05 7.01 6.60
CA ASP A 100 -10.42 7.03 6.06
C ASP A 100 -10.53 6.51 4.63
N LYS A 101 -9.43 6.05 4.03
CA LYS A 101 -9.43 5.67 2.61
C LYS A 101 -8.89 4.26 2.39
N PRO A 102 -9.53 3.47 1.53
CA PRO A 102 -9.01 2.17 1.17
C PRO A 102 -7.77 2.32 0.28
N LEU A 103 -6.71 1.61 0.65
CA LEU A 103 -5.47 1.55 -0.10
C LEU A 103 -5.68 0.75 -1.39
N ILE A 104 -5.24 1.31 -2.51
CA ILE A 104 -5.24 0.63 -3.80
C ILE A 104 -3.79 0.36 -4.18
N VAL A 105 -3.41 -0.90 -4.08
CA VAL A 105 -2.03 -1.36 -4.29
C VAL A 105 -1.94 -2.11 -5.62
N VAL A 106 -0.91 -1.86 -6.40
CA VAL A 106 -0.55 -2.62 -7.62
C VAL A 106 0.95 -2.91 -7.63
N LEU A 107 1.36 -4.02 -8.24
CA LEU A 107 2.76 -4.31 -8.56
C LEU A 107 3.22 -3.40 -9.70
N LEU A 108 4.41 -2.84 -9.54
CA LEU A 108 5.07 -1.98 -10.52
C LEU A 108 6.23 -2.73 -11.15
N SER A 109 6.03 -3.25 -12.36
CA SER A 109 7.07 -3.85 -13.21
C SER A 109 7.80 -2.80 -14.03
#